data_AF-A0A1I6XX99-F1
#
_entry.id   AF-A0A1I6XX99-F1
#
_cell.length_a   1.000
_cell.length_b   1.000
_cell.length_c   1.000
_cell.angle_alpha   90.00
_cell.angle_beta   90.00
_cell.angle_gamma   90.00
#
_symmetry.space_group_name_H-M   'P 1'
#
loop_
_entity.id
_entity.type
_entity.pdbx_description
1 polymer ?
#
loop_
_entity_poly.entity_id
_entity_poly.type
_entity_poly.pdbx_seq_one_letter_code
_entity_poly.pdbx_strand_id
1 'polypeptide(L)'
;MALRKTVRSRRLGKQLRRLREEARLSQDDLVGRVNEDQPKQRRLSTTHLSRLETGLARITPEQLDRVAEALNVDAEHRKTLDELRHRADERGWWQEYADIVSQDVEMLVEIGEDAITARSYDNAFIQGLLQTRSYAEAVIGSGRAFVSPISVDRMADMRLRRQERLADPDFEGLTAVMSESVIRTVVGGPDVMREQLQYLTEVVQQLPVTIHVLPFSAGALPGSDNFVLFGFPHELDGDVVYVDSDTAQRIYEDRLAVRQCTYTFDAALALALPARESQDLIRSVMKELP
;
A
#
# COMPACT_ATOMS: atom_id res chain seq x y z
N MET A 1 5.87 13.59 -23.33
CA MET A 1 6.11 12.45 -22.43
C MET A 1 4.76 11.89 -22.04
N ALA A 2 4.48 10.60 -22.28
CA ALA A 2 3.23 10.01 -21.81
C ALA A 2 3.19 10.08 -20.27
N LEU A 3 2.07 10.57 -19.72
CA LEU A 3 1.91 10.71 -18.28
C LEU A 3 1.94 9.31 -17.65
N ARG A 4 2.86 9.06 -16.71
CA ARG A 4 2.93 7.80 -15.96
C ARG A 4 1.68 7.69 -15.07
N LYS A 5 0.99 6.55 -15.15
CA LYS A 5 -0.25 6.28 -14.41
C LYS A 5 0.06 5.95 -12.94
N THR A 6 0.10 6.95 -12.06
CA THR A 6 0.32 6.77 -10.62
C THR A 6 -0.91 6.22 -9.91
N VAL A 7 -0.76 5.66 -8.71
CA VAL A 7 -1.92 5.15 -7.93
C VAL A 7 -2.82 6.31 -7.52
N ARG A 8 -2.22 7.42 -7.06
CA ARG A 8 -2.91 8.66 -6.68
C ARG A 8 -3.80 9.19 -7.81
N SER A 9 -3.27 9.24 -9.05
CA SER A 9 -4.03 9.67 -10.23
C SER A 9 -5.21 8.74 -10.54
N ARG A 10 -5.04 7.42 -10.34
CA ARG A 10 -6.13 6.44 -10.54
C ARG A 10 -7.21 6.56 -9.48
N ARG A 11 -6.82 6.77 -8.22
CA ARG A 11 -7.76 6.97 -7.11
C ARG A 11 -8.58 8.23 -7.31
N LEU A 12 -7.96 9.36 -7.65
CA LEU A 12 -8.68 10.60 -8.00
C LEU A 12 -9.65 10.36 -9.17
N GLY A 13 -9.18 9.74 -10.25
CA GLY A 13 -10.02 9.42 -11.41
C GLY A 13 -11.23 8.55 -11.06
N LYS A 14 -11.04 7.54 -10.20
CA LYS A 14 -12.13 6.70 -9.68
C LYS A 14 -13.13 7.46 -8.84
N GLN A 15 -12.69 8.40 -7.99
CA GLN A 15 -13.61 9.24 -7.22
C GLN A 15 -14.46 10.11 -8.15
N LEU A 16 -13.84 10.77 -9.12
CA LEU A 16 -14.56 11.59 -10.11
C LEU A 16 -15.60 10.75 -10.88
N ARG A 17 -15.20 9.54 -11.32
CA ARG A 17 -16.10 8.61 -11.99
C ARG A 17 -17.26 8.17 -11.09
N ARG A 18 -16.97 7.83 -9.83
CA ARG A 18 -17.97 7.39 -8.85
C ARG A 18 -19.00 8.48 -8.59
N LEU A 19 -18.56 9.71 -8.32
CA LEU A 19 -19.44 10.86 -8.09
C LEU A 19 -20.31 11.14 -9.32
N ARG A 20 -19.75 11.01 -10.53
CA ARG A 20 -20.52 11.12 -11.79
C ARG A 20 -21.59 10.03 -11.90
N GLU A 21 -21.24 8.77 -11.61
CA GLU A 21 -22.17 7.64 -11.68
C GLU A 21 -23.27 7.73 -10.60
N GLU A 22 -22.94 8.19 -9.39
CA GLU A 22 -23.90 8.46 -8.30
C GLU A 22 -24.87 9.59 -8.66
N ALA A 23 -24.38 10.64 -9.35
CA ALA A 23 -25.21 11.69 -9.94
C ALA A 23 -25.99 11.23 -11.19
N ARG A 24 -25.82 9.97 -11.63
CA ARG A 24 -26.46 9.35 -12.81
C ARG A 24 -26.19 10.10 -14.12
N LEU A 25 -24.99 10.64 -14.26
CA LEU A 25 -24.58 11.38 -15.46
C LEU A 25 -23.72 10.53 -16.38
N SER A 26 -23.93 10.63 -17.69
CA SER A 26 -22.93 10.19 -18.66
C SER A 26 -21.73 11.16 -18.67
N GLN A 27 -20.61 10.74 -19.28
CA GLN A 27 -19.46 11.64 -19.46
C GLN A 27 -19.85 12.88 -20.28
N ASP A 28 -20.70 12.73 -21.30
CA ASP A 28 -21.17 13.84 -22.12
C ASP A 28 -22.08 14.79 -21.34
N ASP A 29 -22.97 14.26 -20.47
CA ASP A 29 -23.82 15.09 -19.61
C ASP A 29 -23.00 15.94 -18.65
N LEU A 30 -22.00 15.35 -17.99
CA LEU A 30 -21.13 16.07 -17.08
C LEU A 30 -20.32 17.15 -17.82
N VAL A 31 -19.77 16.81 -18.99
CA VAL A 31 -19.04 17.76 -19.84
C VAL A 31 -19.95 18.90 -20.29
N GLY A 32 -21.21 18.63 -20.61
CA GLY A 32 -22.22 19.63 -20.93
C GLY A 32 -22.39 20.65 -19.81
N ARG A 33 -22.63 20.16 -18.58
CA ARG A 33 -22.78 20.99 -17.37
C ARG A 33 -21.53 21.82 -17.05
N VAL A 34 -20.36 21.18 -17.08
CA VAL A 34 -19.07 21.85 -16.79
C VAL A 34 -18.75 22.96 -17.79
N ASN A 35 -19.28 22.88 -19.02
CA ASN A 35 -18.96 23.79 -20.10
C ASN A 35 -20.00 24.89 -20.36
N GLU A 36 -21.15 24.87 -19.68
CA GLU A 36 -22.33 25.71 -19.99
C GLU A 36 -21.97 27.21 -20.10
N ASP A 37 -21.18 27.73 -19.15
CA ASP A 37 -20.74 29.13 -19.10
C ASP A 37 -19.24 29.34 -19.39
N GLN A 38 -18.59 28.38 -20.04
CA GLN A 38 -17.13 28.40 -20.23
C GLN A 38 -16.71 28.81 -21.66
N PRO A 39 -15.74 29.73 -21.80
CA PRO A 39 -15.20 30.10 -23.11
C PRO A 39 -14.56 28.88 -23.77
N LYS A 40 -14.58 28.81 -25.12
CA LYS A 40 -14.14 27.64 -25.88
C LYS A 40 -12.77 27.10 -25.45
N GLN A 41 -11.83 27.98 -25.09
CA GLN A 41 -10.46 27.62 -24.70
C GLN A 41 -10.37 26.95 -23.32
N ARG A 42 -11.40 27.08 -22.46
CA ARG A 42 -11.46 26.49 -21.11
C ARG A 42 -12.36 25.26 -21.04
N ARG A 43 -12.94 24.83 -22.17
CA ARG A 43 -13.88 23.71 -22.17
C ARG A 43 -13.17 22.38 -21.90
N LEU A 44 -13.80 21.56 -21.06
CA LEU A 44 -13.43 20.16 -20.85
C LEU A 44 -14.01 19.33 -21.99
N SER A 45 -13.25 18.40 -22.56
CA SER A 45 -13.77 17.46 -23.56
C SER A 45 -14.11 16.11 -22.92
N THR A 46 -15.03 15.35 -23.50
CA THR A 46 -15.36 13.98 -23.06
C THR A 46 -14.13 13.08 -23.07
N THR A 47 -13.27 13.20 -24.09
CA THR A 47 -11.99 12.48 -24.14
C THR A 47 -11.06 12.87 -22.99
N HIS A 48 -10.99 14.15 -22.63
CA HIS A 48 -10.17 14.59 -21.50
C HIS A 48 -10.76 14.07 -20.18
N LEU A 49 -12.09 14.17 -19.96
CA LEU A 49 -12.76 13.61 -18.80
C LEU A 49 -12.53 12.10 -18.67
N SER A 50 -12.64 11.33 -19.76
CA SER A 50 -12.35 9.89 -19.75
C SER A 50 -10.91 9.59 -19.35
N ARG A 51 -9.95 10.41 -19.79
CA ARG A 51 -8.55 10.30 -19.37
C ARG A 51 -8.36 10.69 -17.89
N LEU A 52 -9.10 11.66 -17.38
CA LEU A 52 -9.11 12.02 -15.95
C LEU A 52 -9.62 10.84 -15.12
N GLU A 53 -10.78 10.28 -15.49
CA GLU A 53 -11.42 9.16 -14.78
C GLU A 53 -10.58 7.87 -14.80
N THR A 54 -9.69 7.73 -15.79
CA THR A 54 -8.76 6.59 -15.89
C THR A 54 -7.39 6.88 -15.26
N GLY A 55 -7.16 8.08 -14.72
CA GLY A 55 -5.88 8.49 -14.13
C GLY A 55 -4.75 8.70 -15.16
N LEU A 56 -5.10 8.92 -16.43
CA LEU A 56 -4.18 9.15 -17.56
C LEU A 56 -4.00 10.64 -17.91
N ALA A 57 -4.68 11.52 -17.19
CA ALA A 57 -4.54 12.97 -17.30
C ALA A 57 -4.62 13.62 -15.92
N ARG A 58 -3.98 14.77 -15.77
CA ARG A 58 -4.07 15.62 -14.57
C ARG A 58 -5.24 16.57 -14.71
N ILE A 59 -5.95 16.79 -13.62
CA ILE A 59 -7.00 17.81 -13.51
C ILE A 59 -6.38 19.06 -12.89
N THR A 60 -6.67 20.24 -13.45
CA THR A 60 -6.25 21.50 -12.83
C THR A 60 -7.18 21.84 -11.65
N PRO A 61 -6.75 22.70 -10.69
CA PRO A 61 -7.63 23.14 -9.60
C PRO A 61 -8.94 23.73 -10.14
N GLU A 62 -8.85 24.60 -11.14
CA GLU A 62 -10.00 25.24 -11.79
C GLU A 62 -10.94 24.21 -12.46
N GLN A 63 -10.38 23.16 -13.09
CA GLN A 63 -11.20 22.10 -13.66
C GLN A 63 -11.89 21.27 -12.57
N LEU A 64 -11.18 21.00 -11.46
CA LEU A 64 -11.71 20.25 -10.33
C LEU A 64 -12.86 21.00 -9.67
N ASP A 65 -12.72 22.30 -9.43
CA ASP A 65 -13.77 23.14 -8.86
C ASP A 65 -15.06 23.08 -9.68
N ARG A 66 -14.95 23.23 -11.00
CA ARG A 66 -16.12 23.17 -11.89
C ARG A 66 -16.75 21.79 -11.95
N VAL A 67 -15.94 20.72 -11.95
CA VAL A 67 -16.46 19.35 -11.92
C VAL A 67 -17.18 19.09 -10.62
N ALA A 68 -16.61 19.53 -9.49
CA ALA A 68 -17.21 19.40 -8.18
C ALA A 68 -18.51 20.22 -8.04
N GLU A 69 -18.54 21.42 -8.62
CA GLU A 69 -19.76 22.25 -8.69
C GLU A 69 -20.84 21.57 -9.54
N ALA A 70 -20.51 21.10 -10.75
CA ALA A 70 -21.45 20.42 -11.64
C ALA A 70 -22.03 19.11 -11.05
N LEU A 71 -21.27 18.47 -10.15
CA LEU A 71 -21.66 17.27 -9.42
C LEU A 71 -22.31 17.56 -8.05
N ASN A 72 -22.41 18.83 -7.64
CA ASN A 72 -22.89 19.25 -6.32
C ASN A 72 -22.16 18.57 -5.14
N VAL A 73 -20.85 18.36 -5.29
CA VAL A 73 -19.99 17.80 -4.23
C VAL A 73 -19.92 18.80 -3.09
N ASP A 74 -20.06 18.36 -1.84
CA ASP A 74 -19.93 19.22 -0.66
C ASP A 74 -18.48 19.70 -0.44
N ALA A 75 -18.30 20.63 0.50
CA ALA A 75 -17.00 21.26 0.76
C ALA A 75 -15.95 20.28 1.32
N GLU A 76 -16.39 19.28 2.09
CA GLU A 76 -15.49 18.30 2.71
C GLU A 76 -14.92 17.36 1.65
N HIS A 77 -15.79 16.76 0.82
CA HIS A 77 -15.38 15.91 -0.29
C HIS A 77 -14.56 16.67 -1.34
N ARG A 78 -14.85 17.96 -1.59
CA ARG A 78 -14.00 18.81 -2.45
C ARG A 78 -12.58 18.92 -1.92
N LYS A 79 -12.41 19.11 -0.61
CA LYS A 79 -11.10 19.17 0.02
C LYS A 79 -10.34 17.86 -0.17
N THR A 80 -10.99 16.72 0.04
CA THR A 80 -10.41 15.39 -0.21
C THR A 80 -9.95 15.22 -1.67
N LEU A 81 -10.77 15.63 -2.64
CA LEU A 81 -10.38 15.55 -4.06
C LEU A 81 -9.18 16.44 -4.38
N ASP A 82 -9.10 17.63 -3.78
CA ASP A 82 -7.98 18.55 -3.99
C ASP A 82 -6.69 18.04 -3.32
N GLU A 83 -6.80 17.42 -2.13
CA GLU A 83 -5.68 16.72 -1.47
C GLU A 83 -5.14 15.58 -2.35
N LEU A 84 -6.02 14.76 -2.94
CA LEU A 84 -5.62 13.70 -3.88
C LEU A 84 -4.96 14.27 -5.14
N ARG A 85 -5.48 15.38 -5.68
CA ARG A 85 -4.90 16.08 -6.83
C ARG A 85 -3.50 16.59 -6.50
N HIS A 86 -3.32 17.26 -5.36
CA HIS A 86 -2.03 17.75 -4.91
C HIS A 86 -1.01 16.62 -4.75
N ARG A 87 -1.39 15.55 -4.06
CA ARG A 87 -0.51 14.38 -3.88
C ARG A 87 -0.16 13.71 -5.20
N ALA A 88 -1.07 13.65 -6.17
CA ALA A 88 -0.79 13.08 -7.50
C ALA A 88 0.26 13.89 -8.30
N ASP A 89 0.46 15.16 -7.96
CA ASP A 89 1.44 16.04 -8.59
C ASP A 89 2.84 15.95 -7.95
N GLU A 90 2.93 15.44 -6.71
CA GLU A 90 4.18 15.34 -5.96
C GLU A 90 5.18 14.37 -6.58
N ARG A 91 6.46 14.75 -6.53
CA ARG A 91 7.55 13.84 -6.84
C ARG A 91 7.93 13.09 -5.58
N GLY A 92 7.48 11.85 -5.48
CA GLY A 92 7.88 10.95 -4.42
C GLY A 92 9.37 10.64 -4.42
N TRP A 93 9.94 10.46 -3.23
CA TRP A 93 11.35 10.16 -3.03
C TRP A 93 11.78 8.82 -3.69
N TRP A 94 10.86 7.89 -3.88
CA TRP A 94 11.11 6.59 -4.52
C TRP A 94 11.56 6.69 -5.98
N GLN A 95 11.37 7.86 -6.63
CA GLN A 95 11.88 8.10 -7.98
C GLN A 95 13.42 7.99 -8.05
N GLU A 96 14.12 8.18 -6.93
CA GLU A 96 15.58 7.94 -6.79
C GLU A 96 15.97 6.47 -7.01
N TYR A 97 15.00 5.55 -6.96
CA TYR A 97 15.20 4.10 -7.08
C TYR A 97 14.54 3.52 -8.35
N ALA A 98 13.91 4.34 -9.19
CA ALA A 98 13.14 3.91 -10.36
C ALA A 98 13.97 3.15 -11.42
N ASP A 99 15.30 3.23 -11.35
CA ASP A 99 16.23 2.48 -12.20
C ASP A 99 16.44 1.02 -11.76
N ILE A 100 16.10 0.69 -10.51
CA ILE A 100 16.37 -0.64 -9.92
C ILE A 100 15.13 -1.35 -9.39
N VAL A 101 13.97 -0.69 -9.31
CA VAL A 101 12.71 -1.32 -8.87
C VAL A 101 11.66 -1.37 -9.97
N SER A 102 10.74 -2.32 -9.85
CA SER A 102 9.60 -2.42 -10.76
C SER A 102 8.63 -1.26 -10.54
N GLN A 103 7.79 -1.00 -11.55
CA GLN A 103 6.71 -0.02 -11.42
C GLN A 103 5.74 -0.39 -10.28
N ASP A 104 5.50 -1.68 -10.02
CA ASP A 104 4.63 -2.13 -8.94
C ASP A 104 5.20 -1.84 -7.55
N VAL A 105 6.53 -1.94 -7.39
CA VAL A 105 7.22 -1.55 -6.15
C VAL A 105 7.13 -0.05 -5.92
N GLU A 106 7.33 0.78 -6.96
CA GLU A 106 7.13 2.23 -6.82
C GLU A 106 5.70 2.58 -6.40
N MET A 107 4.70 1.91 -6.98
CA MET A 107 3.30 2.10 -6.62
C MET A 107 3.00 1.62 -5.18
N LEU A 108 3.63 0.55 -4.73
CA LEU A 108 3.56 0.10 -3.33
C LEU A 108 4.11 1.16 -2.37
N VAL A 109 5.24 1.79 -2.71
CA VAL A 109 5.79 2.88 -1.89
C VAL A 109 4.82 4.07 -1.87
N GLU A 110 4.34 4.50 -3.04
CA GLU A 110 3.36 5.58 -3.16
C GLU A 110 2.11 5.34 -2.29
N ILE A 111 1.57 4.12 -2.32
CA ILE A 111 0.42 3.73 -1.49
C ILE A 111 0.75 3.78 0.00
N GLY A 112 1.89 3.21 0.40
CA GLY A 112 2.27 3.13 1.81
C GLY A 112 2.48 4.49 2.46
N GLU A 113 2.97 5.48 1.70
CA GLU A 113 3.14 6.86 2.18
C GLU A 113 1.80 7.56 2.41
N ASP A 114 0.77 7.24 1.62
CA ASP A 114 -0.55 7.85 1.74
C ASP A 114 -1.47 7.15 2.74
N ALA A 115 -1.18 5.89 3.06
CA ALA A 115 -2.01 5.03 3.89
C ALA A 115 -1.81 5.37 5.37
N ILE A 116 -2.91 5.45 6.12
CA ILE A 116 -2.89 5.68 7.58
C ILE A 116 -2.84 4.36 8.36
N THR A 117 -3.28 3.27 7.77
CA THR A 117 -3.18 1.92 8.35
C THR A 117 -2.61 0.94 7.35
N ALA A 118 -1.90 -0.06 7.85
CA ALA A 118 -1.50 -1.22 7.08
C ALA A 118 -1.85 -2.51 7.84
N ARG A 119 -2.39 -3.49 7.13
CA ARG A 119 -2.69 -4.83 7.66
C ARG A 119 -2.02 -5.85 6.77
N SER A 120 -0.99 -6.55 7.26
CA SER A 120 -0.23 -7.52 6.46
C SER A 120 -0.51 -8.95 6.85
N TYR A 121 -0.55 -9.82 5.85
CA TYR A 121 -0.62 -11.26 6.01
C TYR A 121 0.57 -11.88 5.30
N ASP A 122 1.48 -12.47 6.06
CA ASP A 122 2.82 -12.86 5.60
C ASP A 122 3.12 -14.32 5.93
N ASN A 123 3.36 -15.13 4.90
CA ASN A 123 3.62 -16.57 5.00
C ASN A 123 5.05 -16.96 4.60
N ALA A 124 5.77 -16.10 3.88
CA ALA A 124 7.09 -16.38 3.33
C ALA A 124 8.24 -15.72 4.10
N PHE A 125 8.15 -14.41 4.34
CA PHE A 125 9.19 -13.62 4.99
C PHE A 125 8.56 -12.62 5.96
N ILE A 126 9.37 -12.11 6.90
CA ILE A 126 8.93 -11.06 7.81
C ILE A 126 8.49 -9.84 7.01
N GLN A 127 7.39 -9.19 7.42
CA GLN A 127 6.87 -8.01 6.73
C GLN A 127 7.96 -6.96 6.51
N GLY A 128 8.02 -6.39 5.31
CA GLY A 128 9.13 -5.54 4.85
C GLY A 128 9.41 -4.31 5.71
N LEU A 129 8.37 -3.71 6.33
CA LEU A 129 8.53 -2.59 7.27
C LEU A 129 9.04 -3.01 8.65
N LEU A 130 9.03 -4.32 8.94
CA LEU A 130 9.50 -4.91 10.18
C LEU A 130 10.85 -5.63 10.02
N GLN A 131 11.51 -5.46 8.87
CA GLN A 131 12.82 -6.08 8.62
C GLN A 131 13.96 -5.18 9.11
N THR A 132 15.02 -5.79 9.64
CA THR A 132 16.31 -5.13 9.81
C THR A 132 17.06 -5.10 8.48
N ARG A 133 18.11 -4.27 8.38
CA ARG A 133 18.95 -4.19 7.18
C ARG A 133 19.47 -5.57 6.77
N SER A 134 20.13 -6.26 7.70
CA SER A 134 20.79 -7.55 7.46
C SER A 134 19.80 -8.60 6.92
N TYR A 135 18.59 -8.65 7.50
CA TYR A 135 17.54 -9.55 7.03
C TYR A 135 17.01 -9.14 5.65
N ALA A 136 16.78 -7.85 5.42
CA ALA A 136 16.31 -7.34 4.14
C ALA A 136 17.27 -7.66 2.99
N GLU A 137 18.57 -7.45 3.21
CA GLU A 137 19.63 -7.79 2.25
C GLU A 137 19.66 -9.30 1.95
N ALA A 138 19.53 -10.15 2.97
CA ALA A 138 19.48 -11.60 2.80
C ALA A 138 18.26 -12.05 1.98
N VAL A 139 17.07 -11.51 2.24
CA VAL A 139 15.86 -11.81 1.45
C VAL A 139 16.02 -11.34 0.01
N ILE A 140 16.44 -10.09 -0.21
CA ILE A 140 16.61 -9.51 -1.55
C ILE A 140 17.66 -10.29 -2.35
N GLY A 141 18.78 -10.65 -1.71
CA GLY A 141 19.86 -11.43 -2.32
C GLY A 141 19.48 -12.88 -2.65
N SER A 142 18.59 -13.50 -1.87
CA SER A 142 18.16 -14.89 -2.11
C SER A 142 17.24 -15.06 -3.32
N GLY A 143 16.46 -14.03 -3.67
CA GLY A 143 15.31 -14.16 -4.56
C GLY A 143 15.62 -14.20 -6.05
N ARG A 144 16.82 -13.79 -6.49
CA ARG A 144 17.16 -13.68 -7.92
C ARG A 144 18.65 -13.86 -8.15
N ALA A 145 19.03 -14.92 -8.88
CA ALA A 145 20.40 -15.18 -9.34
C ALA A 145 21.02 -14.07 -10.24
N PHE A 146 20.34 -12.94 -10.42
CA PHE A 146 20.67 -11.87 -11.37
C PHE A 146 20.62 -10.46 -10.76
N VAL A 147 20.48 -10.32 -9.43
CA VAL A 147 20.52 -9.01 -8.77
C VAL A 147 21.96 -8.70 -8.38
N SER A 148 22.49 -7.58 -8.90
CA SER A 148 23.82 -7.09 -8.53
C SER A 148 23.89 -6.72 -7.05
N PRO A 149 25.03 -6.93 -6.34
CA PRO A 149 25.19 -6.50 -4.95
C PRO A 149 24.85 -5.02 -4.70
N ILE A 150 25.20 -4.13 -5.64
CA ILE A 150 24.87 -2.69 -5.56
C ILE A 150 23.34 -2.48 -5.54
N SER A 151 22.61 -3.31 -6.29
CA SER A 151 21.15 -3.26 -6.32
C SER A 151 20.54 -3.81 -5.03
N VAL A 152 21.16 -4.80 -4.39
CA VAL A 152 20.72 -5.33 -3.07
C VAL A 152 20.79 -4.23 -2.02
N ASP A 153 21.94 -3.58 -1.89
CA ASP A 153 22.18 -2.50 -0.92
C ASP A 153 21.19 -1.35 -1.10
N ARG A 154 21.05 -0.83 -2.33
CA ARG A 154 20.09 0.25 -2.62
C ARG A 154 18.62 -0.17 -2.41
N MET A 155 18.27 -1.43 -2.64
CA MET A 155 16.91 -1.92 -2.34
C MET A 155 16.68 -2.06 -0.83
N ALA A 156 17.69 -2.43 -0.07
CA ALA A 156 17.64 -2.45 1.39
C ALA A 156 17.52 -1.01 1.95
N ASP A 157 18.28 -0.06 1.41
CA ASP A 157 18.14 1.38 1.73
C ASP A 157 16.71 1.86 1.52
N MET A 158 16.15 1.58 0.33
CA MET A 158 14.78 1.95 0.01
C MET A 158 13.79 1.34 1.00
N ARG A 159 13.98 0.08 1.39
CA ARG A 159 13.10 -0.60 2.36
C ARG A 159 13.17 0.04 3.75
N LEU A 160 14.35 0.40 4.23
CA LEU A 160 14.53 1.08 5.51
C LEU A 160 13.99 2.51 5.48
N ARG A 161 14.11 3.22 4.35
CA ARG A 161 13.46 4.51 4.18
C ARG A 161 11.94 4.41 4.27
N ARG A 162 11.34 3.34 3.74
CA ARG A 162 9.89 3.08 3.93
C ARG A 162 9.53 2.79 5.39
N GLN A 163 10.44 2.17 6.15
CA GLN A 163 10.21 1.85 7.56
C GLN A 163 10.05 3.12 8.42
N GLU A 164 10.59 4.26 7.98
CA GLU A 164 10.36 5.57 8.62
C GLU A 164 8.87 5.92 8.75
N ARG A 165 8.02 5.38 7.86
CA ARG A 165 6.55 5.53 7.93
C ARG A 165 5.97 5.06 9.27
N LEU A 166 6.58 4.07 9.92
CA LEU A 166 6.10 3.57 11.22
C LEU A 166 6.21 4.62 12.34
N ALA A 167 7.09 5.62 12.20
CA ALA A 167 7.26 6.70 13.18
C ALA A 167 6.49 7.98 12.82
N ASP A 168 5.75 7.95 11.70
CA ASP A 168 4.98 9.11 11.26
C ASP A 168 3.74 9.31 12.15
N PRO A 169 3.51 10.53 12.69
CA PRO A 169 2.34 10.84 13.52
C PRO A 169 0.98 10.59 12.86
N ASP A 170 0.90 10.68 11.53
CA ASP A 170 -0.33 10.45 10.77
C ASP A 170 -0.53 8.97 10.42
N PHE A 171 0.40 8.08 10.81
CA PHE A 171 0.25 6.64 10.64
C PHE A 171 -0.35 6.01 11.90
N GLU A 172 -1.59 5.55 11.80
CA GLU A 172 -2.33 4.92 12.89
C GLU A 172 -1.78 3.54 13.26
N GLY A 173 -1.15 2.84 12.32
CA GLY A 173 -0.33 1.67 12.64
C GLY A 173 -0.34 0.52 11.64
N LEU A 174 0.54 -0.44 11.92
CA LEU A 174 0.69 -1.70 11.20
C LEU A 174 0.23 -2.87 12.07
N THR A 175 -0.72 -3.66 11.57
CA THR A 175 -1.05 -4.97 12.15
C THR A 175 -0.54 -6.07 11.23
N ALA A 176 0.43 -6.86 11.69
CA ALA A 176 1.00 -7.96 10.94
C ALA A 176 0.52 -9.30 11.49
N VAL A 177 -0.04 -10.16 10.64
CA VAL A 177 -0.33 -11.57 10.92
C VAL A 177 0.67 -12.40 10.12
N MET A 178 1.60 -13.06 10.82
CA MET A 178 2.66 -13.84 10.20
C MET A 178 2.51 -15.32 10.56
N SER A 179 2.69 -16.21 9.58
CA SER A 179 2.80 -17.65 9.86
C SER A 179 3.99 -17.95 10.77
N GLU A 180 3.87 -18.92 11.68
CA GLU A 180 4.99 -19.38 12.51
C GLU A 180 6.21 -19.82 11.67
N SER A 181 6.01 -20.25 10.42
CA SER A 181 7.11 -20.55 9.48
C SER A 181 8.02 -19.34 9.23
N VAL A 182 7.47 -18.13 9.23
CA VAL A 182 8.20 -16.89 8.95
C VAL A 182 9.23 -16.59 10.03
N ILE A 183 8.91 -16.85 11.30
CA ILE A 183 9.81 -16.60 12.43
C ILE A 183 10.78 -17.75 12.68
N ARG A 184 10.51 -18.95 12.14
CA ARG A 184 11.37 -20.15 12.30
C ARG A 184 12.34 -20.38 11.15
N THR A 185 12.08 -19.84 9.96
CA THR A 185 12.97 -20.00 8.81
C THR A 185 14.19 -19.11 8.98
N VAL A 186 15.38 -19.71 9.11
CA VAL A 186 16.64 -18.97 9.30
C VAL A 186 17.05 -18.31 8.00
N VAL A 187 16.87 -16.99 7.93
CA VAL A 187 17.26 -16.14 6.79
C VAL A 187 18.56 -15.40 7.13
N GLY A 188 19.54 -15.42 6.22
CA GLY A 188 20.82 -14.74 6.42
C GLY A 188 21.75 -15.38 7.45
N GLY A 189 21.35 -16.51 8.05
CA GLY A 189 22.09 -17.21 9.11
C GLY A 189 21.57 -16.90 10.52
N PRO A 190 22.06 -17.62 11.55
CA PRO A 190 21.53 -17.53 12.91
C PRO A 190 21.64 -16.14 13.52
N ASP A 191 22.76 -15.43 13.30
CA ASP A 191 22.99 -14.09 13.87
C ASP A 191 22.02 -13.05 13.27
N VAL A 192 21.85 -13.07 11.94
CA VAL A 192 20.89 -12.19 11.23
C VAL A 192 19.46 -12.47 11.70
N MET A 193 19.09 -13.74 11.81
CA MET A 193 17.76 -14.11 12.28
C MET A 193 17.54 -13.71 13.75
N ARG A 194 18.56 -13.81 14.59
CA ARG A 194 18.51 -13.39 16.00
C ARG A 194 18.33 -11.88 16.13
N GLU A 195 19.11 -11.09 15.39
CA GLU A 195 18.97 -9.63 15.29
C GLU A 195 17.55 -9.26 14.86
N GLN A 196 17.04 -9.94 13.83
CA GLN A 196 15.71 -9.71 13.30
C GLN A 196 14.59 -10.02 14.31
N LEU A 197 14.63 -11.17 14.98
CA LEU A 197 13.62 -11.52 15.97
C LEU A 197 13.68 -10.60 17.20
N GLN A 198 14.88 -10.18 17.60
CA GLN A 198 15.07 -9.19 18.67
C GLN A 198 14.37 -7.88 18.29
N TYR A 199 14.60 -7.37 17.07
CA TYR A 199 13.95 -6.15 16.57
C TYR A 199 12.41 -6.24 16.61
N LEU A 200 11.81 -7.38 16.23
CA LEU A 200 10.35 -7.57 16.33
C LEU A 200 9.81 -7.41 17.75
N THR A 201 10.61 -7.74 18.76
CA THR A 201 10.21 -7.59 20.17
C THR A 201 10.34 -6.17 20.71
N GLU A 202 11.19 -5.36 20.08
CA GLU A 202 11.46 -3.98 20.46
C GLU A 202 10.51 -3.01 19.75
N VAL A 203 10.29 -3.21 18.44
CA VAL A 203 9.51 -2.29 17.61
C VAL A 203 8.06 -2.13 18.09
N VAL A 204 7.44 -3.22 18.56
CA VAL A 204 6.06 -3.22 19.09
C VAL A 204 5.90 -2.43 20.38
N GLN A 205 7.00 -2.08 21.06
CA GLN A 205 6.99 -1.26 22.27
C GLN A 205 7.17 0.23 21.98
N GLN A 206 7.66 0.57 20.79
CA GLN A 206 8.11 1.92 20.45
C GLN A 206 7.22 2.59 19.41
N LEU A 207 6.64 1.80 18.50
CA LEU A 207 5.90 2.26 17.33
C LEU A 207 4.49 1.63 17.31
N PRO A 208 3.52 2.19 16.56
CA PRO A 208 2.17 1.65 16.41
C PRO A 208 2.18 0.35 15.57
N VAL A 209 2.80 -0.70 16.10
CA VAL A 209 2.95 -2.00 15.46
C VAL A 209 2.35 -3.07 16.36
N THR A 210 1.45 -3.87 15.79
CA THR A 210 0.91 -5.08 16.42
C THR A 210 1.31 -6.30 15.61
N ILE A 211 1.88 -7.31 16.27
CA ILE A 211 2.31 -8.56 15.64
C ILE A 211 1.51 -9.72 16.21
N HIS A 212 0.92 -10.49 15.31
CA HIS A 212 0.25 -11.75 15.58
C HIS A 212 0.99 -12.87 14.85
N VAL A 213 1.25 -13.98 15.55
CA VAL A 213 1.81 -15.19 14.95
C VAL A 213 0.70 -16.21 14.81
N LEU A 214 0.51 -16.71 13.59
CA LEU A 214 -0.40 -17.80 13.28
C LEU A 214 0.35 -19.12 13.52
N PRO A 215 0.06 -19.82 14.64
CA PRO A 215 0.84 -20.97 15.05
C PRO A 215 0.54 -22.18 14.15
N PHE A 216 1.47 -23.13 14.07
CA PHE A 216 1.24 -24.37 13.30
C PHE A 216 0.05 -25.19 13.82
N SER A 217 -0.32 -25.02 15.09
CA SER A 217 -1.51 -25.63 15.69
C SER A 217 -2.84 -25.05 15.17
N ALA A 218 -2.83 -23.92 14.47
CA ALA A 218 -4.02 -23.30 13.88
C ALA A 218 -4.60 -24.13 12.71
N GLY A 219 -3.82 -25.06 12.16
CA GLY A 219 -4.24 -25.92 11.05
C GLY A 219 -4.12 -25.25 9.69
N ALA A 220 -5.16 -25.38 8.86
CA ALA A 220 -5.14 -24.87 7.50
C ALA A 220 -5.14 -23.33 7.47
N LEU A 221 -4.20 -22.74 6.73
CA LEU A 221 -4.12 -21.29 6.54
C LEU A 221 -5.35 -20.78 5.77
N PRO A 222 -5.98 -19.66 6.19
CA PRO A 222 -7.13 -19.08 5.48
C PRO A 222 -6.83 -18.59 4.06
N GLY A 223 -5.55 -18.35 3.74
CA GLY A 223 -5.07 -18.02 2.41
C GLY A 223 -3.58 -18.29 2.26
N SER A 224 -3.11 -18.44 1.02
CA SER A 224 -1.71 -18.72 0.69
C SER A 224 -0.90 -17.47 0.32
N ASP A 225 -1.56 -16.50 -0.32
CA ASP A 225 -0.87 -15.34 -0.89
C ASP A 225 -0.44 -14.36 0.21
N ASN A 226 0.74 -13.75 0.06
CA ASN A 226 1.16 -12.65 0.93
C ASN A 226 0.48 -11.37 0.45
N PHE A 227 -0.04 -10.57 1.37
CA PHE A 227 -0.64 -9.30 0.99
C PHE A 227 -0.57 -8.25 2.09
N VAL A 228 -0.74 -7.00 1.67
CA VAL A 228 -0.90 -5.84 2.56
C VAL A 228 -2.15 -5.08 2.16
N LEU A 229 -3.09 -4.95 3.09
CA LEU A 229 -4.25 -4.08 2.99
C LEU A 229 -3.87 -2.69 3.52
N PHE A 230 -4.09 -1.67 2.71
CA PHE A 230 -3.85 -0.27 3.05
C PHE A 230 -5.17 0.46 3.23
N GLY A 231 -5.34 1.08 4.39
CA GLY A 231 -6.46 1.96 4.70
C GLY A 231 -6.07 3.43 4.59
N PHE A 232 -7.03 4.26 4.19
CA PHE A 232 -6.84 5.69 3.93
C PHE A 232 -7.80 6.53 4.79
N PRO A 233 -7.47 7.80 5.07
CA PRO A 233 -8.22 8.61 6.04
C PRO A 233 -9.65 8.92 5.60
N HIS A 234 -9.91 8.94 4.29
CA HIS A 234 -11.23 9.25 3.76
C HIS A 234 -11.91 7.96 3.28
N GLU A 235 -13.10 7.63 3.78
CA GLU A 235 -13.85 6.41 3.39
C GLU A 235 -14.06 6.31 1.86
N LEU A 236 -14.12 7.45 1.19
CA LEU A 236 -14.24 7.53 -0.25
C LEU A 236 -13.06 6.89 -0.97
N ASP A 237 -11.84 7.01 -0.44
CA ASP A 237 -10.60 6.56 -1.07
C ASP A 237 -10.62 5.07 -1.44
N GLY A 238 -11.30 4.27 -0.61
CA GLY A 238 -11.37 2.82 -0.71
C GLY A 238 -10.03 2.17 -0.38
N ASP A 239 -10.07 1.11 0.41
CA ASP A 239 -8.88 0.33 0.72
C ASP A 239 -8.25 -0.25 -0.55
N VAL A 240 -6.93 -0.43 -0.50
CA VAL A 240 -6.14 -0.99 -1.58
C VAL A 240 -5.40 -2.20 -1.04
N VAL A 241 -5.30 -3.27 -1.84
CA VAL A 241 -4.49 -4.43 -1.50
C VAL A 241 -3.32 -4.57 -2.44
N TYR A 242 -2.12 -4.71 -1.87
CA TYR A 242 -0.94 -5.17 -2.57
C TYR A 242 -0.79 -6.67 -2.30
N VAL A 243 -0.69 -7.47 -3.35
CA VAL A 243 -0.46 -8.92 -3.28
C VAL A 243 0.91 -9.24 -3.86
N ASP A 244 1.71 -9.94 -3.07
CA ASP A 244 3.05 -10.42 -3.47
C ASP A 244 3.02 -11.93 -3.65
N SER A 245 3.24 -12.37 -4.89
CA SER A 245 3.35 -13.78 -5.25
C SER A 245 4.64 -14.02 -6.04
N ASP A 246 5.09 -15.27 -6.06
CA ASP A 246 6.32 -15.69 -6.75
C ASP A 246 6.41 -15.24 -8.22
N THR A 247 5.26 -15.07 -8.88
CA THR A 247 5.19 -14.75 -10.31
C THR A 247 4.87 -13.28 -10.58
N ALA A 248 4.24 -12.58 -9.63
CA ALA A 248 3.78 -11.22 -9.85
C ALA A 248 3.51 -10.48 -8.55
N GLN A 249 3.85 -9.20 -8.56
CA GLN A 249 3.42 -8.20 -7.60
C GLN A 249 2.24 -7.45 -8.21
N ARG A 250 1.12 -7.37 -7.50
CA ARG A 250 -0.11 -6.77 -8.03
C ARG A 250 -0.77 -5.85 -7.03
N ILE A 251 -1.33 -4.75 -7.53
CA ILE A 251 -2.14 -3.82 -6.76
C ILE A 251 -3.58 -3.95 -7.24
N TYR A 252 -4.47 -4.25 -6.29
CA TYR A 252 -5.91 -4.31 -6.51
C TYR A 252 -6.59 -3.19 -5.74
N GLU A 253 -7.38 -2.43 -6.48
CA GLU A 253 -8.20 -1.34 -5.99
C GLU A 253 -9.70 -1.65 -6.25
N ASP A 254 -10.02 -2.90 -6.59
CA ASP A 254 -11.39 -3.34 -6.82
C ASP A 254 -12.00 -3.89 -5.53
N ARG A 255 -13.30 -3.63 -5.33
CA ARG A 255 -14.02 -3.99 -4.11
C ARG A 255 -14.11 -5.49 -3.86
N LEU A 256 -13.96 -6.33 -4.87
CA LEU A 256 -14.07 -7.78 -4.68
C LEU A 256 -12.76 -8.33 -4.10
N ALA A 257 -11.62 -7.99 -4.71
CA ALA A 257 -10.30 -8.37 -4.23
C ALA A 257 -10.04 -7.85 -2.81
N VAL A 258 -10.33 -6.57 -2.54
CA VAL A 258 -10.16 -5.96 -1.21
C VAL A 258 -10.99 -6.70 -0.16
N ARG A 259 -12.26 -7.03 -0.46
CA ARG A 259 -13.11 -7.78 0.47
C ARG A 259 -12.62 -9.20 0.71
N GLN A 260 -12.13 -9.87 -0.32
CA GLN A 260 -11.58 -11.22 -0.20
C GLN A 260 -10.35 -11.23 0.70
N CYS A 261 -9.38 -10.32 0.47
CA CYS A 261 -8.20 -10.20 1.32
C CYS A 261 -8.55 -9.76 2.74
N THR A 262 -9.54 -8.87 2.92
CA THR A 262 -10.03 -8.48 4.25
C THR A 262 -10.58 -9.69 5.00
N TYR A 263 -11.43 -10.50 4.36
CA TYR A 263 -11.95 -11.73 4.96
C TYR A 263 -10.82 -12.70 5.34
N THR A 264 -9.85 -12.91 4.46
CA THR A 264 -8.68 -13.75 4.75
C THR A 264 -7.88 -13.24 5.93
N PHE A 265 -7.63 -11.92 6.00
CA PHE A 265 -6.91 -11.29 7.11
C PHE A 265 -7.65 -11.48 8.43
N ASP A 266 -8.95 -11.19 8.46
CA ASP A 266 -9.77 -11.29 9.67
C ASP A 266 -9.87 -12.75 10.16
N ALA A 267 -9.98 -13.70 9.24
CA ALA A 267 -9.94 -15.13 9.57
C ALA A 267 -8.57 -15.57 10.11
N ALA A 268 -7.48 -15.08 9.53
CA ALA A 268 -6.12 -15.38 10.01
C ALA A 268 -5.87 -14.78 11.39
N LEU A 269 -6.30 -13.54 11.61
CA LEU A 269 -6.20 -12.86 12.90
C LEU A 269 -6.97 -13.59 13.99
N ALA A 270 -8.17 -14.12 13.69
CA ALA A 270 -8.97 -14.88 14.64
C ALA A 270 -8.34 -16.21 15.05
N LEU A 271 -7.48 -16.79 14.20
CA LEU A 271 -6.76 -18.03 14.47
C LEU A 271 -5.36 -17.80 15.04
N ALA A 272 -4.83 -16.58 14.93
CA ALA A 272 -3.50 -16.24 15.40
C ALA A 272 -3.46 -16.11 16.92
N LEU A 273 -2.26 -16.28 17.48
CA LEU A 273 -2.03 -16.03 18.90
C LEU A 273 -2.33 -14.56 19.24
N PRO A 274 -2.84 -14.27 20.45
CA PRO A 274 -2.88 -12.91 20.97
C PRO A 274 -1.49 -12.24 20.88
N ALA A 275 -1.46 -10.91 20.76
CA ALA A 275 -0.20 -10.18 20.54
C ALA A 275 0.87 -10.49 21.61
N ARG A 276 0.47 -10.63 22.88
CA ARG A 276 1.41 -11.00 23.96
C ARG A 276 1.98 -12.41 23.79
N GLU A 277 1.15 -13.40 23.47
CA GLU A 277 1.58 -14.78 23.27
C GLU A 277 2.43 -14.92 21.99
N SER A 278 2.12 -14.14 20.96
CA SER A 278 2.95 -14.00 19.76
C SER A 278 4.36 -13.52 20.10
N GLN A 279 4.47 -12.52 20.98
CA GLN A 279 5.76 -12.02 21.47
C GLN A 279 6.52 -13.06 22.29
N ASP A 280 5.82 -13.84 23.11
CA ASP A 280 6.44 -14.94 23.87
C ASP A 280 6.95 -16.05 22.95
N LEU A 281 6.21 -16.39 21.90
CA LEU A 281 6.65 -17.35 20.88
C LEU A 281 7.88 -16.83 20.12
N ILE A 282 7.88 -15.57 19.68
CA ILE A 282 9.05 -14.94 19.02
C ILE A 282 10.29 -15.03 19.91
N ARG A 283 10.17 -14.73 21.20
CA ARG A 283 11.29 -14.86 22.16
C ARG A 283 11.74 -16.30 22.36
N SER A 284 10.82 -17.28 22.34
CA SER A 284 11.17 -18.70 22.42
C SER A 284 11.98 -19.12 21.21
N VAL A 285 11.47 -18.84 20.00
CA VAL A 285 12.14 -19.17 18.73
C VAL A 285 13.52 -18.53 18.66
N MET A 286 13.64 -17.27 19.10
CA MET A 286 14.94 -16.60 19.16
C MET A 286 15.95 -17.34 20.06
N LYS A 287 15.53 -17.90 21.20
CA LYS A 287 16.41 -18.68 22.10
C LYS A 287 16.76 -20.06 21.55
N GLU A 288 15.92 -20.61 20.68
CA GLU A 288 16.12 -21.92 20.03
C GLU A 288 17.12 -21.86 18.86
N LEU A 289 17.40 -20.65 18.32
CA LEU A 289 18.39 -20.48 17.26
C LEU A 289 19.78 -20.96 17.73
N PRO A 290 20.53 -21.66 16.85
CA PRO A 290 21.85 -22.22 17.17
C PRO A 290 22.91 -21.15 17.47
#